data_AF-A0A061H5D0-F1
#
_entry.id   AF-A0A061H5D0-F1
#
_cell.length_a   1.000
_cell.length_b   1.000
_cell.length_c   1.000
_cell.angle_alpha   90.00
_cell.angle_beta   90.00
_cell.angle_gamma   90.00
#
_symmetry.space_group_name_H-M   'P 1'
#
loop_
_entity.id
_entity.type
_entity.pdbx_description
1 polymer ?
#
loop_
_entity_poly.entity_id
_entity_poly.type
_entity_poly.pdbx_seq_one_letter_code
_entity_poly.pdbx_strand_id
1 'polypeptide(L)'
;MSFRSAMLALALLLSWQQLLSSSPSAFAFTFPTEGQATLTHYTLPSDYVASCGCVGRSTHYPTAALNRLAYGSNTSFAPSCGLCFELRLVSTPLANPPPPPDDPDAPWGDGIFYPDSAVASGQTPSVVVKITDLCPGAGGPWCNATMNPDGTLAGNQLGSLVHFDLAWPSVAIPNSFFPGDHDYGVWNVSYAAVSCDRWKGNADQGAVGSDWDQQDAACCPRDPAPSGTDVVCPAYYDTVGDGTALVPNTSNILSKGKSSASSASLATHPLFGPSSTTTTTMMLACGCLFL
;
A
#
# COMPACT_ATOMS: atom_id res chain seq x y z
N MET A 1 -16.19 -48.19 -43.99
CA MET A 1 -15.53 -46.92 -43.59
C MET A 1 -14.35 -47.26 -42.68
N SER A 2 -13.23 -46.53 -42.78
CA SER A 2 -11.92 -47.01 -42.29
C SER A 2 -11.60 -46.58 -40.86
N PHE A 3 -11.07 -47.50 -40.06
CA PHE A 3 -10.59 -47.27 -38.68
C PHE A 3 -9.59 -46.10 -38.56
N ARG A 4 -8.84 -45.79 -39.63
CA ARG A 4 -7.86 -44.69 -39.65
C ARG A 4 -8.48 -43.30 -39.50
N SER A 5 -9.74 -43.10 -39.91
CA SER A 5 -10.41 -41.80 -39.79
C SER A 5 -10.86 -41.48 -38.37
N ALA A 6 -11.15 -42.50 -37.55
CA ALA A 6 -11.59 -42.32 -36.16
C ALA A 6 -10.45 -41.84 -35.24
N MET A 7 -9.23 -42.34 -35.43
CA MET A 7 -8.08 -41.95 -34.60
C MET A 7 -7.60 -40.50 -34.84
N LEU A 8 -7.69 -39.97 -36.07
CA LEU A 8 -7.33 -38.56 -36.32
C LEU A 8 -8.30 -37.59 -35.64
N ALA A 9 -9.60 -37.89 -35.65
CA ALA A 9 -10.62 -37.07 -34.99
C ALA A 9 -10.42 -37.02 -33.46
N LEU A 10 -10.06 -38.15 -32.85
CA LEU A 10 -9.83 -38.23 -31.41
C LEU A 10 -8.57 -37.44 -30.97
N ALA A 11 -7.50 -37.49 -31.77
CA ALA A 11 -6.27 -36.72 -31.52
C ALA A 11 -6.48 -35.20 -31.61
N LEU A 12 -7.34 -34.73 -32.52
CA LEU A 12 -7.71 -33.31 -32.64
C LEU A 12 -8.62 -32.81 -31.50
N LEU A 13 -9.45 -33.68 -30.92
CA LEU A 13 -10.27 -33.34 -29.76
C LEU A 13 -9.44 -33.24 -28.47
N LEU A 14 -8.42 -34.10 -28.32
CA LEU A 14 -7.51 -34.07 -27.17
C LEU A 14 -6.57 -32.84 -27.16
N SER A 15 -6.17 -32.33 -28.33
CA SER A 15 -5.34 -31.12 -28.39
C SER A 15 -6.11 -29.83 -28.08
N TRP A 16 -7.43 -29.78 -28.35
CA TRP A 16 -8.27 -28.63 -28.00
C TRP A 16 -8.55 -28.52 -26.49
N GLN A 17 -8.54 -29.63 -25.75
CA GLN A 17 -8.77 -29.62 -24.30
C GLN A 17 -7.61 -29.04 -23.48
N GLN A 18 -6.39 -28.97 -24.04
CA GLN A 18 -5.21 -28.41 -23.34
C GLN A 18 -5.07 -26.87 -23.46
N LEU A 19 -5.85 -26.23 -24.34
CA LEU A 19 -5.80 -24.77 -24.57
C LEU A 19 -6.79 -23.96 -23.72
N LEU A 20 -7.61 -24.61 -22.90
CA LEU A 20 -8.75 -24.00 -22.19
C LEU A 20 -8.59 -23.91 -20.65
N SER A 21 -7.39 -24.11 -20.11
CA SER A 21 -7.16 -24.18 -18.66
C SER A 21 -6.06 -23.26 -18.12
N SER A 22 -5.57 -22.31 -18.92
CA SER A 22 -4.76 -21.19 -18.42
C SER A 22 -5.67 -20.17 -17.71
N SER A 23 -6.10 -20.50 -16.49
CA SER A 23 -6.68 -19.50 -15.59
C SER A 23 -5.66 -18.37 -15.41
N PRO A 24 -6.05 -17.09 -15.58
CA PRO A 24 -5.15 -16.00 -15.24
C PRO A 24 -4.87 -16.08 -13.74
N SER A 25 -3.61 -16.37 -13.37
CA SER A 25 -3.14 -16.19 -11.99
C SER A 25 -3.27 -14.71 -11.68
N ALA A 26 -4.31 -14.29 -10.95
CA ALA A 26 -4.46 -12.88 -10.67
C ALA A 26 -3.25 -12.41 -9.84
N PHE A 27 -2.59 -11.40 -10.39
CA PHE A 27 -1.33 -10.90 -9.90
C PHE A 27 -1.60 -10.05 -8.66
N ALA A 28 -1.07 -10.43 -7.50
CA ALA A 28 -1.09 -9.56 -6.33
C ALA A 28 0.13 -8.64 -6.39
N PHE A 29 -0.07 -7.34 -6.19
CA PHE A 29 1.05 -6.41 -6.09
C PHE A 29 1.78 -6.64 -4.76
N THR A 30 2.99 -7.18 -4.82
CA THR A 30 3.88 -7.27 -3.66
C THR A 30 4.59 -5.94 -3.50
N PHE A 31 4.24 -5.18 -2.46
CA PHE A 31 4.92 -3.93 -2.11
C PHE A 31 6.40 -4.23 -1.76
N PRO A 32 7.39 -3.67 -2.50
CA PRO A 32 8.79 -3.94 -2.22
C PRO A 32 9.22 -3.40 -0.85
N THR A 33 10.20 -4.06 -0.23
CA THR A 33 10.75 -3.63 1.05
C THR A 33 11.66 -2.41 0.92
N GLU A 34 12.14 -2.10 -0.28
CA GLU A 34 12.99 -0.95 -0.58
C GLU A 34 12.84 -0.53 -2.04
N GLY A 35 13.18 0.71 -2.37
CA GLY A 35 13.19 1.18 -3.75
C GLY A 35 13.13 2.71 -3.87
N GLN A 36 12.65 3.17 -5.03
CA GLN A 36 12.36 4.56 -5.32
C GLN A 36 10.84 4.80 -5.28
N ALA A 37 10.44 5.96 -4.77
CA ALA A 37 9.06 6.42 -4.68
C ALA A 37 8.98 7.93 -4.95
N THR A 38 7.77 8.47 -5.06
CA THR A 38 7.56 9.91 -4.93
C THR A 38 7.00 10.26 -3.56
N LEU A 39 7.21 11.50 -3.12
CA LEU A 39 6.80 12.02 -1.82
C LEU A 39 6.13 13.39 -2.00
N THR A 40 4.94 13.57 -1.44
CA THR A 40 4.34 14.89 -1.19
C THR A 40 4.15 15.09 0.32
N HIS A 41 3.45 16.14 0.72
CA HIS A 41 2.96 16.27 2.08
C HIS A 41 1.51 16.75 2.14
N TYR A 42 0.88 16.45 3.26
CA TYR A 42 -0.47 16.89 3.60
C TYR A 42 -0.55 17.25 5.09
N THR A 43 -1.50 18.15 5.41
CA THR A 43 -1.77 18.51 6.81
C THR A 43 -2.70 17.46 7.44
N LEU A 44 -2.16 16.74 8.43
CA LEU A 44 -2.90 15.80 9.26
C LEU A 44 -3.18 16.45 10.63
N PRO A 45 -4.45 16.64 11.05
CA PRO A 45 -4.76 17.21 12.36
C PRO A 45 -4.24 16.33 13.50
N SER A 46 -3.82 16.95 14.60
CA SER A 46 -3.47 16.22 15.83
C SER A 46 -4.66 15.39 16.34
N ASP A 47 -4.37 14.17 16.76
CA ASP A 47 -5.33 13.21 17.30
C ASP A 47 -6.39 12.72 16.29
N TYR A 48 -6.15 12.92 14.99
CA TYR A 48 -6.98 12.38 13.92
C TYR A 48 -6.80 10.86 13.73
N VAL A 49 -7.91 10.12 13.70
CA VAL A 49 -7.90 8.67 13.42
C VAL A 49 -7.83 8.45 11.90
N ALA A 50 -6.60 8.28 11.42
CA ALA A 50 -6.27 7.96 10.04
C ALA A 50 -6.74 6.55 9.59
N SER A 51 -6.62 6.23 8.30
CA SER A 51 -7.25 5.03 7.69
C SER A 51 -6.81 3.67 8.25
N CYS A 52 -5.67 3.58 8.95
CA CYS A 52 -5.31 2.37 9.69
C CYS A 52 -6.16 2.15 10.96
N GLY A 53 -6.93 3.15 11.39
CA GLY A 53 -8.12 2.99 12.23
C GLY A 53 -7.91 2.96 13.75
N CYS A 54 -6.68 3.11 14.25
CA CYS A 54 -6.35 2.76 15.64
C CYS A 54 -6.24 3.97 16.58
N VAL A 55 -5.30 4.88 16.34
CA VAL A 55 -4.90 5.87 17.37
C VAL A 55 -4.56 7.22 16.76
N GLY A 56 -5.33 8.24 17.16
CA GLY A 56 -5.01 9.63 16.83
C GLY A 56 -3.65 10.07 17.37
N ARG A 57 -3.21 9.50 18.50
CA ARG A 57 -1.93 9.88 19.13
C ARG A 57 -0.70 9.58 18.26
N SER A 58 -0.83 8.74 17.23
CA SER A 58 0.23 8.53 16.22
C SER A 58 0.60 9.79 15.44
N THR A 59 -0.33 10.75 15.26
CA THR A 59 -0.10 12.01 14.51
C THR A 59 0.89 12.97 15.18
N HIS A 60 1.22 12.75 16.46
CA HIS A 60 2.26 13.52 17.18
C HIS A 60 3.68 13.03 16.87
N TYR A 61 3.81 12.04 15.98
CA TYR A 61 5.05 11.44 15.51
C TYR A 61 5.08 11.41 13.96
N PRO A 62 6.23 11.14 13.30
CA PRO A 62 6.31 11.21 11.85
C PRO A 62 5.47 10.10 11.22
N THR A 63 4.42 10.45 10.49
CA THR A 63 3.50 9.50 9.86
C THR A 63 3.36 9.81 8.38
N ALA A 64 2.92 8.82 7.60
CA ALA A 64 2.66 8.99 6.19
C ALA A 64 1.42 8.19 5.76
N ALA A 65 0.75 8.68 4.72
CA ALA A 65 -0.19 7.92 3.93
C ALA A 65 0.55 7.16 2.82
N LEU A 66 0.06 6.00 2.41
CA LEU A 66 0.54 5.31 1.19
C LEU A 66 -0.51 5.36 0.08
N ASN A 67 -0.07 5.45 -1.17
CA ASN A 67 -0.96 5.32 -2.32
C ASN A 67 -1.68 3.97 -2.31
N ARG A 68 -2.96 3.96 -2.69
CA ARG A 68 -3.87 2.81 -2.68
C ARG A 68 -3.26 1.46 -3.10
N LEU A 69 -2.46 1.44 -4.17
CA LEU A 69 -1.77 0.24 -4.67
C LEU A 69 -0.75 -0.33 -3.66
N ALA A 70 0.09 0.52 -3.06
CA ALA A 70 1.08 0.13 -2.05
C ALA A 70 0.48 -0.02 -0.65
N TYR A 71 -0.60 0.70 -0.36
CA TYR A 71 -1.36 0.53 0.89
C TYR A 71 -1.94 -0.89 0.96
N GLY A 72 -2.59 -1.34 -0.13
CA GLY A 72 -3.18 -2.68 -0.24
C GLY A 72 -4.65 -2.75 0.17
N SER A 73 -5.36 -1.62 0.17
CA SER A 73 -6.79 -1.50 0.49
C SER A 73 -7.36 -0.21 -0.10
N ASN A 74 -8.69 -0.10 -0.18
CA ASN A 74 -9.37 1.06 -0.77
C ASN A 74 -10.01 1.99 0.28
N THR A 75 -10.04 1.60 1.55
CA THR A 75 -10.67 2.32 2.66
C THR A 75 -9.85 2.16 3.94
N SER A 76 -10.30 1.37 4.93
CA SER A 76 -9.71 1.25 6.26
C SER A 76 -8.93 -0.06 6.41
N PHE A 77 -7.80 -0.05 7.12
CA PHE A 77 -6.90 -1.22 7.30
C PHE A 77 -6.30 -1.76 5.99
N ALA A 78 -5.02 -2.14 6.05
CA ALA A 78 -4.33 -2.77 4.94
C ALA A 78 -3.06 -3.48 5.40
N PRO A 79 -2.47 -4.36 4.55
CA PRO A 79 -1.18 -4.98 4.84
C PRO A 79 -0.04 -4.00 5.13
N SER A 80 -0.08 -2.78 4.58
CA SER A 80 0.93 -1.77 4.90
C SER A 80 0.76 -1.10 6.27
N CYS A 81 -0.40 -1.23 6.90
CA CYS A 81 -0.71 -0.49 8.12
C CYS A 81 0.21 -0.89 9.26
N GLY A 82 0.86 0.13 9.81
CA GLY A 82 1.80 -0.02 10.91
C GLY A 82 3.25 -0.28 10.50
N LEU A 83 3.55 -0.50 9.21
CA LEU A 83 4.93 -0.59 8.73
C LEU A 83 5.69 0.71 8.99
N CYS A 84 7.01 0.59 9.21
CA CYS A 84 7.90 1.73 9.32
C CYS A 84 8.90 1.76 8.16
N PHE A 85 9.07 2.96 7.60
CA PHE A 85 9.95 3.24 6.46
C PHE A 85 10.89 4.39 6.76
N GLU A 86 12.15 4.23 6.40
CA GLU A 86 13.09 5.35 6.30
C GLU A 86 13.00 5.94 4.89
N LEU A 87 12.55 7.19 4.80
CA LEU A 87 12.51 7.97 3.57
C LEU A 87 13.73 8.88 3.50
N ARG A 88 14.39 8.95 2.34
CA ARG A 88 15.51 9.88 2.07
C ARG A 88 15.20 10.71 0.84
N LEU A 89 15.38 12.02 0.91
CA LEU A 89 15.21 12.91 -0.25
C LEU A 89 16.29 12.63 -1.31
N VAL A 90 15.86 12.59 -2.58
CA VAL A 90 16.72 12.39 -3.76
C VAL A 90 16.67 13.62 -4.66
N SER A 91 15.50 14.05 -5.12
CA SER A 91 15.40 15.23 -6.00
C SER A 91 14.02 15.88 -6.04
N THR A 92 13.92 17.08 -6.60
CA THR A 92 12.66 17.82 -6.89
C THR A 92 12.29 17.71 -8.39
N PRO A 93 11.61 16.63 -8.84
CA PRO A 93 11.44 16.32 -10.27
C PRO A 93 10.62 17.32 -11.11
N LEU A 94 9.93 18.29 -10.49
CA LEU A 94 9.16 19.32 -11.21
C LEU A 94 9.87 20.68 -11.27
N ALA A 95 10.95 20.88 -10.52
CA ALA A 95 11.73 22.11 -10.56
C ALA A 95 12.92 21.95 -11.52
N ASN A 96 13.25 23.02 -12.25
CA ASN A 96 14.41 23.00 -13.13
C ASN A 96 15.69 22.83 -12.28
N PRO A 97 16.67 22.01 -12.74
CA PRO A 97 17.88 21.76 -11.99
C PRO A 97 18.77 23.02 -11.86
N PRO A 98 19.71 23.02 -10.90
CA PRO A 98 20.63 24.12 -10.68
C PRO A 98 21.95 23.94 -11.46
N PRO A 99 22.82 24.97 -11.50
CA PRO A 99 24.27 24.87 -11.35
C PRO A 99 25.07 23.64 -11.81
N PRO A 100 25.05 23.16 -13.08
CA PRO A 100 26.16 22.38 -13.60
C PRO A 100 27.44 23.23 -13.47
N PRO A 101 28.52 22.75 -12.85
CA PRO A 101 29.64 23.62 -12.45
C PRO A 101 30.41 24.29 -13.60
N ASP A 102 30.21 23.85 -14.84
CA ASP A 102 30.90 24.28 -16.05
C ASP A 102 30.17 25.36 -16.87
N ASP A 103 28.88 25.60 -16.60
CA ASP A 103 28.11 26.72 -17.17
C ASP A 103 27.24 27.35 -16.07
N PRO A 104 27.59 28.56 -15.56
CA PRO A 104 26.78 29.26 -14.56
C PRO A 104 25.68 30.14 -15.16
N ASP A 105 25.56 30.26 -16.49
CA ASP A 105 24.72 31.26 -17.19
C ASP A 105 23.52 30.66 -17.98
N ALA A 106 23.42 29.33 -18.08
CA ALA A 106 22.30 28.66 -18.74
C ALA A 106 20.92 28.83 -18.01
N PRO A 107 19.80 28.33 -18.57
CA PRO A 107 18.46 28.55 -17.99
C PRO A 107 18.24 27.76 -16.68
N TRP A 108 18.30 28.44 -15.53
CA TRP A 108 18.25 27.80 -14.21
C TRP A 108 16.88 27.66 -13.57
N GLY A 109 16.78 26.67 -12.70
CA GLY A 109 15.90 26.70 -11.54
C GLY A 109 16.68 26.53 -10.23
N ASP A 110 15.91 26.48 -9.16
CA ASP A 110 16.31 26.27 -7.78
C ASP A 110 16.06 24.82 -7.32
N GLY A 111 15.87 23.90 -8.27
CA GLY A 111 15.64 22.49 -7.99
C GLY A 111 16.79 21.86 -7.21
N ILE A 112 16.46 20.89 -6.37
CA ILE A 112 17.41 20.20 -5.51
C ILE A 112 17.61 18.78 -6.06
N PHE A 113 18.87 18.37 -6.17
CA PHE A 113 19.28 17.03 -6.57
C PHE A 113 20.44 16.57 -5.69
N TYR A 114 20.29 15.39 -5.08
CA TYR A 114 21.33 14.72 -4.33
C TYR A 114 21.92 13.58 -5.17
N PRO A 115 23.25 13.49 -5.32
CA PRO A 115 23.87 12.38 -6.03
C PRO A 115 23.69 11.07 -5.25
N ASP A 116 23.62 9.95 -5.96
CA ASP A 116 23.40 8.61 -5.37
C ASP A 116 24.39 8.29 -4.24
N SER A 117 25.63 8.79 -4.32
CA SER A 117 26.65 8.64 -3.27
C SER A 117 26.28 9.36 -1.95
N ALA A 118 25.62 10.51 -2.00
CA ALA A 118 25.12 11.22 -0.83
C ALA A 118 23.88 10.53 -0.25
N VAL A 119 22.99 10.02 -1.11
CA VAL A 119 21.80 9.24 -0.69
C VAL A 119 22.23 7.95 0.00
N ALA A 120 23.11 7.17 -0.62
CA ALA A 120 23.60 5.89 -0.11
C ALA A 120 24.47 6.02 1.16
N SER A 121 25.20 7.14 1.32
CA SER A 121 25.95 7.42 2.55
C SER A 121 25.12 8.04 3.68
N GLY A 122 23.82 8.29 3.44
CA GLY A 122 22.92 8.87 4.44
C GLY A 122 23.16 10.36 4.74
N GLN A 123 23.75 11.09 3.80
CA GLN A 123 24.03 12.54 3.92
C GLN A 123 22.83 13.42 3.54
N THR A 124 21.76 12.84 2.98
CA THR A 124 20.55 13.59 2.58
C THR A 124 19.52 13.65 3.73
N PRO A 125 18.60 14.64 3.72
CA PRO A 125 17.52 14.72 4.69
C PRO A 125 16.70 13.41 4.71
N SER A 126 16.46 12.90 5.91
CA SER A 126 15.80 11.61 6.13
C SER A 126 14.85 11.62 7.31
N VAL A 127 13.82 10.79 7.21
CA VAL A 127 12.80 10.62 8.26
C VAL A 127 12.35 9.17 8.31
N VAL A 128 12.24 8.60 9.51
CA VAL A 128 11.55 7.33 9.72
C VAL A 128 10.09 7.62 10.02
N VAL A 129 9.19 7.17 9.14
CA VAL A 129 7.73 7.31 9.26
C VAL A 129 7.08 5.97 9.63
N LYS A 130 5.93 6.04 10.30
CA LYS A 130 5.00 4.90 10.42
C LYS A 130 3.81 5.11 9.48
N ILE A 131 3.39 4.06 8.77
CA ILE A 131 2.22 4.12 7.88
C ILE A 131 0.96 4.04 8.72
N THR A 132 0.15 5.09 8.67
CA THR A 132 -1.09 5.22 9.44
C THR A 132 -2.30 5.54 8.57
N ASP A 133 -2.11 5.89 7.30
CA ASP A 133 -3.19 6.42 6.45
C ASP A 133 -3.14 5.91 5.00
N LEU A 134 -4.23 6.14 4.28
CA LEU A 134 -4.42 5.86 2.86
C LEU A 134 -4.41 7.16 2.08
N CYS A 135 -3.58 7.24 1.03
CA CYS A 135 -3.78 8.20 -0.04
C CYS A 135 -4.61 7.54 -1.17
N PRO A 136 -5.91 7.86 -1.32
CA PRO A 136 -6.88 7.03 -2.05
C PRO A 136 -6.74 7.08 -3.59
N GLY A 137 -5.90 7.95 -4.14
CA GLY A 137 -5.66 8.08 -5.59
C GLY A 137 -6.78 8.74 -6.40
N ALA A 138 -7.97 8.89 -5.84
CA ALA A 138 -9.07 9.61 -6.49
C ALA A 138 -8.80 11.13 -6.50
N GLY A 139 -8.67 11.71 -7.69
CA GLY A 139 -8.62 13.16 -7.89
C GLY A 139 -7.23 13.82 -7.87
N GLY A 140 -6.14 13.06 -7.73
CA GLY A 140 -4.77 13.61 -7.68
C GLY A 140 -3.75 12.83 -8.53
N PRO A 141 -2.66 13.48 -8.97
CA PRO A 141 -1.67 12.88 -9.89
C PRO A 141 -0.62 11.98 -9.23
N TRP A 142 -0.57 11.90 -7.89
CA TRP A 142 0.52 11.24 -7.15
C TRP A 142 0.15 9.86 -6.59
N CYS A 143 -1.07 9.71 -6.08
CA CYS A 143 -1.53 8.48 -5.44
C CYS A 143 -2.32 7.54 -6.38
N ASN A 144 -2.39 7.88 -7.67
CA ASN A 144 -3.21 7.21 -8.68
C ASN A 144 -2.54 5.99 -9.35
N ALA A 145 -1.34 5.58 -8.93
CA ALA A 145 -0.73 4.34 -9.38
C ALA A 145 -1.68 3.15 -9.14
N THR A 146 -1.80 2.27 -10.12
CA THR A 146 -2.83 1.23 -10.16
C THR A 146 -2.33 -0.04 -10.84
N MET A 147 -3.00 -1.16 -10.53
CA MET A 147 -3.00 -2.33 -11.40
C MET A 147 -4.12 -2.19 -12.43
N ASN A 148 -3.81 -2.51 -13.68
CA ASN A 148 -4.76 -2.53 -14.79
C ASN A 148 -5.50 -3.89 -14.85
N PRO A 149 -6.66 -3.99 -15.54
CA PRO A 149 -7.40 -5.25 -15.66
C PRO A 149 -6.66 -6.39 -16.35
N ASP A 150 -5.57 -6.10 -17.09
CA ASP A 150 -4.68 -7.08 -17.72
C ASP A 150 -3.51 -7.53 -16.82
N GLY A 151 -3.48 -7.06 -15.56
CA GLY A 151 -2.41 -7.33 -14.61
C GLY A 151 -1.16 -6.45 -14.77
N THR A 152 -1.12 -5.55 -15.76
CA THR A 152 -0.01 -4.58 -15.89
C THR A 152 -0.08 -3.52 -14.80
N LEU A 153 1.07 -2.97 -14.42
CA LEU A 153 1.15 -1.89 -13.43
C LEU A 153 1.31 -0.54 -14.14
N ALA A 154 0.48 0.43 -13.76
CA ALA A 154 0.61 1.81 -14.17
C ALA A 154 1.06 2.65 -12.97
N GLY A 155 2.17 3.36 -13.13
CA GLY A 155 2.64 4.33 -12.14
C GLY A 155 1.79 5.59 -12.09
N ASN A 156 2.14 6.48 -11.15
CA ASN A 156 1.57 7.81 -11.05
C ASN A 156 2.09 8.75 -12.16
N GLN A 157 1.82 10.07 -12.08
CA GLN A 157 2.25 11.02 -13.12
C GLN A 157 3.78 11.03 -13.39
N LEU A 158 4.61 10.60 -12.43
CA LEU A 158 6.07 10.45 -12.60
C LEU A 158 6.51 9.00 -12.85
N GLY A 159 5.56 8.09 -13.13
CA GLY A 159 5.82 6.67 -13.36
C GLY A 159 6.08 5.84 -12.10
N SER A 160 6.00 6.42 -10.89
CA SER A 160 6.24 5.67 -9.66
C SER A 160 5.04 4.81 -9.26
N LEU A 161 5.30 3.57 -8.87
CA LEU A 161 4.31 2.64 -8.34
C LEU A 161 3.99 2.89 -6.85
N VAL A 162 4.94 3.48 -6.14
CA VAL A 162 4.90 3.78 -4.71
C VAL A 162 4.92 5.28 -4.52
N HIS A 163 4.04 5.77 -3.67
CA HIS A 163 3.99 7.16 -3.28
C HIS A 163 3.58 7.29 -1.81
N PHE A 164 4.37 8.08 -1.09
CA PHE A 164 4.13 8.44 0.30
C PHE A 164 3.60 9.87 0.35
N ASP A 165 2.55 10.12 1.12
CA ASP A 165 2.12 11.48 1.44
C ASP A 165 2.47 11.76 2.92
N LEU A 166 3.41 12.66 3.17
CA LEU A 166 3.97 12.89 4.50
C LEU A 166 3.02 13.76 5.34
N ALA A 167 2.76 13.39 6.59
CA ALA A 167 2.06 14.26 7.52
C ALA A 167 2.97 15.44 7.93
N TRP A 168 2.96 16.51 7.13
CA TRP A 168 3.81 17.69 7.29
C TRP A 168 3.07 18.96 6.80
N PRO A 169 3.19 20.11 7.50
CA PRO A 169 3.99 20.34 8.72
C PRO A 169 3.47 19.57 9.94
N SER A 170 4.39 19.10 10.79
CA SER A 170 4.11 18.36 12.02
C SER A 170 5.16 18.67 13.07
N VAL A 171 4.76 18.69 14.35
CA VAL A 171 5.68 18.88 15.50
C VAL A 171 6.79 17.83 15.58
N ALA A 172 6.62 16.68 14.92
CA ALA A 172 7.55 15.56 14.96
C ALA A 172 8.68 15.62 13.93
N ILE A 173 8.50 16.42 12.88
CA ILE A 173 9.35 16.50 11.70
C ILE A 173 9.89 17.93 11.62
N PRO A 174 11.22 18.16 11.57
CA PRO A 174 11.76 19.51 11.46
C PRO A 174 11.21 20.25 10.24
N ASN A 175 10.98 21.56 10.37
CA ASN A 175 10.60 22.41 9.23
C ASN A 175 11.67 22.40 8.13
N SER A 176 12.92 22.08 8.46
CA SER A 176 14.03 21.93 7.53
C SER A 176 14.14 20.53 6.91
N PHE A 177 13.14 19.65 7.06
CA PHE A 177 13.15 18.33 6.43
C PHE A 177 13.06 18.45 4.90
N PHE A 178 12.13 19.26 4.40
CA PHE A 178 12.17 19.77 3.03
C PHE A 178 13.09 20.99 3.00
N PRO A 179 14.26 20.90 2.35
CA PRO A 179 15.16 22.05 2.19
C PRO A 179 14.68 22.96 1.06
N GLY A 180 15.20 24.20 1.03
CA GLY A 180 14.78 25.25 0.12
C GLY A 180 14.15 26.43 0.87
N ASP A 181 13.67 27.42 0.13
CA ASP A 181 12.94 28.59 0.63
C ASP A 181 11.43 28.54 0.34
N HIS A 182 10.97 27.54 -0.42
CA HIS A 182 9.59 27.30 -0.79
C HIS A 182 9.29 25.79 -0.90
N ASP A 183 8.02 25.46 -1.16
CA ASP A 183 7.57 24.09 -1.37
C ASP A 183 7.65 23.70 -2.87
N TYR A 184 8.47 22.69 -3.17
CA TYR A 184 8.63 22.11 -4.51
C TYR A 184 7.48 21.16 -4.90
N GLY A 185 6.52 20.91 -4.01
CA GLY A 185 5.28 20.17 -4.21
C GLY A 185 5.43 18.65 -4.26
N VAL A 186 6.43 18.12 -4.97
CA VAL A 186 6.73 16.69 -5.02
C VAL A 186 8.23 16.43 -5.08
N TRP A 187 8.65 15.37 -4.40
CA TRP A 187 10.02 14.88 -4.34
C TRP A 187 10.12 13.45 -4.88
N ASN A 188 11.25 13.11 -5.48
CA ASN A 188 11.71 11.73 -5.58
C ASN A 188 12.40 11.37 -4.27
N VAL A 189 12.13 10.16 -3.77
CA VAL A 189 12.73 9.62 -2.55
C VAL A 189 13.14 8.17 -2.73
N SER A 190 14.26 7.79 -2.10
CA SER A 190 14.53 6.38 -1.83
C SER A 190 13.87 6.01 -0.50
N TYR A 191 13.27 4.82 -0.42
CA TYR A 191 12.69 4.28 0.79
C TYR A 191 13.27 2.90 1.12
N ALA A 192 13.33 2.59 2.42
CA ALA A 192 13.61 1.24 2.92
C ALA A 192 12.73 0.93 4.12
N ALA A 193 12.16 -0.27 4.18
CA ALA A 193 11.47 -0.82 5.33
C ALA A 193 12.48 -1.01 6.46
N VAL A 194 12.11 -0.56 7.65
CA VAL A 194 12.95 -0.60 8.85
C VAL A 194 12.08 -1.00 10.03
N SER A 195 12.65 -1.63 11.05
CA SER A 195 11.91 -1.87 12.29
C SER A 195 11.41 -0.56 12.88
N CYS A 196 10.16 -0.58 13.34
CA CYS A 196 9.55 0.52 14.06
C CYS A 196 10.28 0.89 15.35
N ASP A 197 11.24 0.10 15.85
CA ASP A 197 12.16 0.57 16.90
C ASP A 197 12.97 1.83 16.51
N ARG A 198 13.12 2.12 15.21
CA ARG A 198 13.70 3.37 14.69
C ARG A 198 12.71 4.54 14.60
N TRP A 199 11.41 4.31 14.77
CA TRP A 199 10.38 5.34 14.71
C TRP A 199 10.26 6.07 16.05
N LYS A 200 10.22 7.42 16.01
CA LYS A 200 10.20 8.26 17.23
C LYS A 200 9.04 7.95 18.19
N GLY A 201 7.89 7.51 17.67
CA GLY A 201 6.70 7.19 18.46
C GLY A 201 6.73 5.82 19.12
N ASN A 202 7.74 4.97 18.88
CA ASN A 202 7.72 3.57 19.29
C ASN A 202 7.69 3.33 20.81
N ALA A 203 8.19 4.27 21.60
CA ALA A 203 8.12 4.20 23.06
C ALA A 203 6.73 4.58 23.60
N ASP A 204 5.92 5.33 22.84
CA ASP A 204 4.60 5.79 23.25
C ASP A 204 3.55 4.72 22.93
N GLN A 205 3.06 4.04 23.97
CA GLN A 205 2.08 2.96 23.83
C GLN A 205 0.76 3.42 23.19
N GLY A 206 0.37 4.69 23.38
CA GLY A 206 -0.82 5.24 22.74
C GLY A 206 -0.58 5.62 21.27
N ALA A 207 0.67 5.81 20.83
CA ALA A 207 1.00 6.12 19.44
C ALA A 207 1.24 4.86 18.57
N VAL A 208 1.69 3.75 19.17
CA VAL A 208 1.98 2.51 18.42
C VAL A 208 0.77 1.67 18.05
N GLY A 209 -0.43 2.01 18.57
CA GLY A 209 -1.68 1.27 18.36
C GLY A 209 -2.12 0.41 19.56
N SER A 210 -1.38 0.43 20.68
CA SER A 210 -1.74 -0.33 21.88
C SER A 210 -2.46 0.55 22.91
N ASP A 211 -3.67 0.98 22.59
CA ASP A 211 -4.55 1.71 23.51
C ASP A 211 -5.55 0.74 24.16
N TRP A 212 -5.52 0.65 25.49
CA TRP A 212 -6.41 -0.22 26.26
C TRP A 212 -7.87 0.26 26.25
N ASP A 213 -8.10 1.57 26.12
CA ASP A 213 -9.44 2.14 26.14
C ASP A 213 -10.26 1.73 24.89
N GLN A 214 -9.60 1.28 23.82
CA GLN A 214 -10.22 0.87 22.57
C GLN A 214 -10.45 -0.65 22.45
N GLN A 215 -10.06 -1.44 23.46
CA GLN A 215 -10.35 -2.88 23.60
C GLN A 215 -10.12 -3.71 22.32
N ASP A 216 -11.18 -4.19 21.67
CA ASP A 216 -11.16 -5.08 20.51
C ASP A 216 -11.21 -4.35 19.15
N ALA A 217 -11.13 -3.03 19.14
CA ALA A 217 -11.14 -2.24 17.91
C ALA A 217 -9.82 -2.37 17.12
N ALA A 218 -9.73 -3.38 16.25
CA ALA A 218 -8.98 -3.38 14.99
C ALA A 218 -7.64 -2.59 14.97
N CYS A 219 -6.72 -2.89 15.88
CA CYS A 219 -5.46 -2.16 16.04
C CYS A 219 -4.32 -2.76 15.22
N CYS A 220 -4.12 -2.23 14.01
CA CYS A 220 -3.00 -2.61 13.14
C CYS A 220 -1.64 -2.52 13.86
N PRO A 221 -0.74 -3.46 13.53
CA PRO A 221 0.37 -3.86 14.40
C PRO A 221 1.39 -2.78 14.75
N ARG A 222 2.14 -3.06 15.83
CA ARG A 222 3.21 -2.16 16.29
C ARG A 222 4.38 -2.16 15.32
N ASP A 223 4.85 -3.34 14.90
CA ASP A 223 5.97 -3.54 13.98
C ASP A 223 5.73 -4.79 13.08
N PRO A 224 4.83 -4.70 12.07
CA PRO A 224 4.53 -5.80 11.15
C PRO A 224 5.72 -6.19 10.27
N ALA A 225 5.77 -7.44 9.82
CA ALA A 225 6.66 -7.82 8.72
C ALA A 225 6.31 -7.03 7.43
N PRO A 226 7.30 -6.55 6.64
CA PRO A 226 8.75 -6.76 6.75
C PRO A 226 9.51 -5.90 7.77
N SER A 227 8.90 -4.87 8.38
CA SER A 227 9.57 -4.00 9.37
C SER A 227 9.98 -4.77 10.63
N GLY A 228 9.09 -5.62 11.14
CA GLY A 228 9.31 -6.47 12.32
C GLY A 228 8.70 -7.87 12.17
N THR A 229 8.10 -8.37 13.25
CA THR A 229 7.57 -9.75 13.34
C THR A 229 6.09 -9.84 13.71
N ASP A 230 5.39 -8.71 13.84
CA ASP A 230 3.98 -8.71 14.19
C ASP A 230 3.11 -9.20 13.01
N VAL A 231 1.89 -9.67 13.33
CA VAL A 231 0.90 -10.13 12.35
C VAL A 231 0.42 -8.96 11.49
N VAL A 232 0.63 -9.06 10.18
CA VAL A 232 0.20 -8.08 9.16
C VAL A 232 -1.31 -7.88 9.18
N CYS A 233 -1.76 -6.64 8.99
CA CYS A 233 -3.19 -6.32 8.90
C CYS A 233 -3.83 -6.88 7.61
N PRO A 234 -5.04 -7.46 7.66
CA PRO A 234 -5.79 -7.78 6.45
C PRO A 234 -6.20 -6.49 5.70
N ALA A 235 -6.57 -6.63 4.43
CA ALA A 235 -7.22 -5.55 3.70
C ALA A 235 -8.69 -5.45 4.09
N TYR A 236 -9.29 -4.25 4.00
CA TYR A 236 -10.69 -4.00 4.40
C TYR A 236 -11.69 -5.03 3.85
N TYR A 237 -11.54 -5.40 2.58
CA TYR A 237 -12.48 -6.28 1.90
C TYR A 237 -12.46 -7.71 2.46
N ASP A 238 -11.34 -8.15 3.04
CA ASP A 238 -11.22 -9.46 3.70
C ASP A 238 -11.90 -9.47 5.09
N THR A 239 -12.13 -8.28 5.69
CA THR A 239 -12.78 -8.14 7.01
C THR A 239 -14.30 -8.00 6.94
N VAL A 240 -14.88 -7.85 5.75
CA VAL A 240 -16.34 -7.63 5.55
C VAL A 240 -17.05 -8.77 4.78
N GLY A 241 -16.32 -9.84 4.47
CA GLY A 241 -16.87 -11.04 3.80
C GLY A 241 -17.12 -12.22 4.73
N ASP A 242 -17.74 -13.28 4.18
CA ASP A 242 -18.17 -14.50 4.89
C ASP A 242 -17.00 -15.36 5.45
N GLY A 243 -15.75 -15.02 5.12
CA GLY A 243 -14.52 -15.66 5.61
C GLY A 243 -13.69 -14.73 6.49
N THR A 244 -14.36 -14.03 7.41
CA THR A 244 -13.92 -12.80 8.08
C THR A 244 -12.50 -12.85 8.63
N ALA A 245 -11.56 -12.22 7.91
CA ALA A 245 -10.20 -12.04 8.42
C ALA A 245 -10.24 -11.10 9.62
N LEU A 246 -9.81 -11.59 10.79
CA LEU A 246 -9.74 -10.76 12.00
C LEU A 246 -8.59 -9.77 11.87
N VAL A 247 -8.89 -8.47 12.00
CA VAL A 247 -7.85 -7.46 12.18
C VAL A 247 -7.10 -7.80 13.48
N PRO A 248 -5.76 -7.92 13.48
CA PRO A 248 -4.99 -8.18 14.69
C PRO A 248 -5.34 -7.16 15.79
N ASN A 249 -5.66 -7.64 16.99
CA ASN A 249 -5.76 -6.76 18.16
C ASN A 249 -4.38 -6.74 18.85
N THR A 250 -3.60 -5.68 18.64
CA THR A 250 -2.29 -5.51 19.31
C THR A 250 -2.36 -4.79 20.67
N SER A 251 -3.56 -4.42 21.13
CA SER A 251 -3.78 -3.77 22.44
C SER A 251 -3.72 -4.72 23.63
N ASN A 252 -3.92 -6.04 23.43
CA ASN A 252 -3.87 -7.02 24.52
C ASN A 252 -2.56 -7.84 24.56
N ILE A 253 -2.17 -8.30 25.75
CA ILE A 253 -0.93 -9.07 25.95
C ILE A 253 -1.00 -10.53 25.45
N LEU A 254 -2.20 -11.01 25.07
CA LEU A 254 -2.42 -12.37 24.57
C LEU A 254 -2.03 -12.51 23.09
N SER A 255 -2.11 -11.44 22.30
CA SER A 255 -1.59 -11.43 20.90
C SER A 255 -0.05 -11.40 20.83
N LYS A 256 0.65 -11.12 21.94
CA LYS A 256 2.10 -11.33 22.07
C LYS A 256 2.46 -12.81 22.31
N GLY A 257 1.48 -13.69 22.50
CA GLY A 257 1.67 -15.12 22.73
C GLY A 257 1.64 -15.92 21.43
N LYS A 258 2.70 -16.70 21.17
CA LYS A 258 2.74 -17.77 20.15
C LYS A 258 1.58 -18.75 20.32
N SER A 259 0.45 -18.46 19.68
CA SER A 259 -0.81 -19.19 19.86
C SER A 259 -1.37 -19.56 18.49
N SER A 260 -1.23 -20.84 18.14
CA SER A 260 -1.62 -21.45 16.87
C SER A 260 -3.11 -21.27 16.54
N ALA A 261 -3.48 -20.14 15.92
CA ALA A 261 -4.84 -19.88 15.44
C ALA A 261 -4.91 -18.98 14.19
N SER A 262 -3.91 -18.11 13.98
CA SER A 262 -3.89 -17.16 12.84
C SER A 262 -2.65 -17.34 11.98
N SER A 263 -2.38 -18.58 11.59
CA SER A 263 -1.72 -18.82 10.31
C SER A 263 -2.71 -18.42 9.21
N ALA A 264 -2.79 -17.12 8.92
CA ALA A 264 -3.02 -16.73 7.54
C ALA A 264 -1.91 -17.42 6.76
N SER A 265 -2.25 -18.46 6.00
CA SER A 265 -1.33 -19.00 5.01
C SER A 265 -0.90 -17.83 4.11
N LEU A 266 0.27 -17.95 3.49
CA LEU A 266 0.46 -17.35 2.18
C LEU A 266 -0.51 -18.06 1.22
N ALA A 267 -1.79 -17.75 1.35
CA ALA A 267 -2.77 -18.00 0.32
C ALA A 267 -2.45 -16.98 -0.75
N THR A 268 -1.70 -17.42 -1.75
CA THR A 268 -1.53 -16.74 -3.03
C THR A 268 -2.89 -16.75 -3.74
N HIS A 269 -3.87 -16.04 -3.17
CA HIS A 269 -5.23 -16.03 -3.65
C HIS A 269 -5.35 -15.02 -4.78
N PRO A 270 -5.85 -15.44 -5.96
CA PRO A 270 -6.00 -14.54 -7.08
C PRO A 270 -7.12 -13.54 -6.80
N LEU A 271 -6.74 -12.33 -6.40
CA LEU A 271 -7.59 -11.14 -6.40
C LEU A 271 -7.97 -10.78 -7.83
N PHE A 272 -8.99 -11.44 -8.40
CA PHE A 272 -9.93 -10.95 -9.42
C PHE A 272 -10.75 -12.12 -9.96
N GLY A 273 -12.01 -12.22 -9.52
CA GLY A 273 -13.04 -13.03 -10.16
C GLY A 273 -14.22 -12.13 -10.53
N PRO A 274 -14.71 -12.14 -11.78
CA PRO A 274 -15.92 -11.40 -12.13
C PRO A 274 -17.13 -12.04 -11.42
N SER A 275 -17.91 -11.24 -10.71
CA SER A 275 -19.17 -11.70 -10.09
C SER A 275 -20.09 -12.27 -11.17
N SER A 276 -20.30 -13.59 -11.16
CA SER A 276 -21.25 -14.25 -12.05
C SER A 276 -22.67 -13.84 -11.66
N THR A 277 -23.29 -12.96 -12.45
CA THR A 277 -24.71 -12.66 -12.34
C THR A 277 -25.51 -13.90 -12.66
N THR A 278 -26.08 -14.54 -11.63
CA THR A 278 -27.04 -15.62 -11.79
C THR A 278 -28.33 -15.07 -12.39
N THR A 279 -28.48 -15.18 -13.70
CA THR A 279 -29.74 -14.90 -14.40
C THR A 279 -30.79 -15.92 -13.98
N THR A 280 -31.58 -15.60 -12.96
CA THR A 280 -32.73 -16.40 -12.56
C THR A 280 -33.80 -16.33 -13.64
N THR A 281 -33.85 -17.37 -14.48
CA THR A 281 -34.95 -17.61 -15.43
C THR A 281 -36.27 -17.74 -14.67
N MET A 282 -37.10 -16.70 -14.70
CA MET A 282 -38.43 -16.73 -14.13
C MET A 282 -39.35 -17.57 -15.03
N MET A 283 -39.57 -18.83 -14.66
CA MET A 283 -40.54 -19.68 -15.37
C MET A 283 -41.96 -19.16 -15.18
N LEU A 284 -42.62 -18.89 -16.31
CA LEU A 284 -44.04 -18.56 -16.37
C LEU A 284 -44.87 -19.82 -16.02
N ALA A 285 -45.54 -19.82 -14.88
CA ALA A 285 -46.53 -20.83 -14.53
C ALA A 285 -47.93 -20.19 -14.56
N CYS A 286 -48.85 -20.82 -15.31
CA CYS A 286 -50.18 -20.29 -15.59
C CYS A 286 -51.25 -20.93 -14.70
N GLY A 287 -52.16 -20.10 -14.17
CA GLY A 287 -53.50 -20.50 -13.73
C GLY A 287 -53.64 -21.07 -12.32
N CYS A 288 -54.44 -20.40 -11.48
CA CYS A 288 -55.84 -20.82 -11.37
C CYS A 288 -56.75 -19.76 -10.72
N LEU A 289 -57.95 -19.68 -11.30
CA LEU A 289 -59.14 -18.92 -10.90
C LEU A 289 -59.71 -19.44 -9.57
N PHE A 290 -60.26 -18.58 -8.69
CA PHE A 290 -61.66 -18.67 -8.22
C PHE A 290 -62.01 -17.57 -7.19
N LEU A 291 -63.19 -16.95 -7.43
CA LEU A 291 -63.94 -15.96 -6.61
C LEU A 291 -63.26 -14.60 -6.39
#